data_AF-A0A924A3H7-F1
#
_entry.id   AF-A0A924A3H7-F1
#
_cell.length_a   1.000
_cell.length_b   1.000
_cell.length_c   1.000
_cell.angle_alpha   90.00
_cell.angle_beta   90.00
_cell.angle_gamma   90.00
#
_symmetry.space_group_name_H-M   'P 1'
#
loop_
_entity.id
_entity.type
_entity.pdbx_description
1 polymer ?
#
loop_
_entity_poly.entity_id
_entity_poly.type
_entity_poly.pdbx_seq_one_letter_code
_entity_poly.pdbx_strand_id
1 'polypeptide(L)' 'MFAVFKREFFGFLNSMVAYMAIGIFLLVSGLLLWFFPDTSLLAYGYAELGGFFSLVPYLFMFLIP' A
#
# COMPACT_ATOMS: atom_id res chain seq x y z
N MET A 1 8.97 -17.02 23.01
CA MET A 1 8.88 -15.67 22.41
C MET A 1 8.27 -15.68 21.02
N PHE A 2 8.69 -16.56 20.11
CA PHE A 2 8.10 -16.67 18.75
C PHE A 2 6.58 -16.90 18.74
N ALA A 3 6.05 -17.71 19.64
CA ALA A 3 4.60 -17.94 19.76
C ALA A 3 3.81 -16.67 20.12
N VAL A 4 4.37 -15.78 20.93
CA VAL A 4 3.75 -14.50 21.31
C VAL A 4 3.77 -13.54 20.11
N PHE A 5 4.91 -13.40 19.45
CA PHE A 5 5.03 -12.60 18.22
C PHE A 5 3.99 -13.03 17.18
N LYS A 6 3.87 -14.34 16.93
CA LYS A 6 2.89 -14.89 15.99
C LYS A 6 1.46 -14.50 16.39
N ARG A 7 1.11 -14.64 17.66
CA ARG A 7 -0.23 -14.27 18.16
C ARG A 7 -0.54 -12.79 17.93
N GLU A 8 0.38 -11.90 18.27
CA GLU A 8 0.16 -10.46 18.12
C GLU A 8 0.10 -10.04 16.64
N PHE A 9 1.01 -10.56 15.81
CA PHE A 9 1.06 -10.24 14.38
C PHE A 9 -0.20 -10.69 13.63
N PHE A 10 -0.62 -11.95 13.82
CA PHE A 10 -1.86 -12.44 13.21
C PHE A 10 -3.12 -11.88 13.88
N GLY A 11 -3.04 -11.48 15.16
CA GLY A 11 -4.12 -10.76 15.83
C GLY A 11 -4.40 -9.41 15.17
N PHE A 12 -3.35 -8.65 14.86
CA PHE A 12 -3.47 -7.39 14.12
C PHE A 12 -4.01 -7.60 12.70
N LEU A 13 -3.45 -8.56 11.94
CA LEU A 13 -3.84 -8.79 10.55
C LEU A 13 -5.26 -9.36 10.36
N ASN A 14 -5.84 -10.01 11.37
CA ASN A 14 -7.25 -10.43 11.35
C ASN A 14 -8.22 -9.32 11.79
N SER A 15 -7.73 -8.12 12.11
CA SER A 15 -8.58 -6.99 12.46
C SER A 15 -9.24 -6.38 11.22
N MET A 16 -10.46 -5.85 11.41
CA MET A 16 -11.18 -5.12 10.35
C MET A 16 -10.37 -3.94 9.80
N VAL A 17 -9.59 -3.28 10.66
CA VAL A 17 -8.74 -2.14 10.31
C VAL A 17 -7.62 -2.57 9.36
N ALA A 18 -6.98 -3.71 9.60
CA ALA A 18 -5.93 -4.22 8.73
C ALA A 18 -6.46 -4.52 7.32
N TYR A 19 -7.64 -5.13 7.20
CA TYR A 19 -8.26 -5.37 5.91
C TYR A 19 -8.65 -4.06 5.19
N MET A 20 -9.18 -3.07 5.90
CA MET A 20 -9.46 -1.75 5.32
C MET A 20 -8.18 -1.05 4.84
N ALA A 21 -7.11 -1.09 5.63
CA ALA A 21 -5.83 -0.49 5.25
C ALA A 21 -5.24 -1.14 3.99
N ILE A 22 -5.23 -2.48 3.92
CA ILE A 22 -4.78 -3.21 2.73
C ILE A 22 -5.66 -2.87 1.52
N GLY A 23 -6.98 -2.86 1.68
CA GLY A 23 -7.93 -2.55 0.61
C GLY A 23 -7.72 -1.14 0.04
N ILE A 24 -7.62 -0.12 0.91
CA ILE A 24 -7.39 1.26 0.50
C ILE A 24 -6.02 1.41 -0.15
N PHE A 25 -4.97 0.81 0.42
CA PHE A 25 -3.62 0.86 -0.13
C PHE A 25 -3.59 0.32 -1.57
N LEU A 26 -4.21 -0.84 -1.81
CA LEU A 26 -4.26 -1.48 -3.11
C LEU A 26 -5.12 -0.69 -4.10
N LEU A 27 -6.27 -0.17 -3.67
CA LEU A 27 -7.15 0.62 -4.53
C LEU A 27 -6.47 1.91 -5.00
N VAL A 28 -5.90 2.68 -4.08
CA VAL A 28 -5.26 3.96 -4.42
C VAL A 28 -4.01 3.73 -5.26
N SER A 29 -3.14 2.81 -4.87
CA SER A 29 -1.93 2.51 -5.63
C SER A 29 -2.24 1.96 -7.02
N GLY A 30 -3.22 1.05 -7.13
CA GLY A 30 -3.65 0.48 -8.41
C GLY A 30 -4.28 1.53 -9.32
N LEU A 31 -5.17 2.37 -8.80
CA LEU A 31 -5.78 3.44 -9.60
C LEU A 31 -4.75 4.45 -10.07
N LEU A 32 -3.95 5.01 -9.15
CA LEU A 32 -2.98 6.06 -9.47
C LEU A 32 -1.87 5.57 -10.40
N LEU A 33 -1.30 4.39 -10.14
CA LEU A 33 -0.13 3.95 -10.90
C LEU A 33 -0.47 3.27 -12.22
N TRP A 34 -1.71 2.78 -12.41
CA TRP A 34 -2.07 2.03 -13.63
C TRP A 34 -3.15 2.71 -14.47
N PHE A 35 -4.15 3.36 -13.87
CA PHE A 35 -5.29 3.93 -14.61
C PHE A 35 -5.09 5.37 -15.07
N PHE A 36 -4.41 6.21 -14.28
CA PHE A 36 -4.22 7.62 -14.63
C PHE A 36 -2.96 7.84 -15.45
N PRO A 37 -3.03 8.43 -16.66
CA PRO A 37 -1.89 8.54 -17.57
C PRO A 37 -0.76 9.42 -17.02
N ASP A 38 -1.08 10.45 -16.25
CA ASP A 38 -0.09 11.37 -15.66
C ASP A 38 0.84 10.68 -14.64
N THR A 39 0.35 9.63 -13.97
CA THR A 39 1.06 8.87 -12.94
C THR A 39 1.28 7.40 -13.35
N SER A 40 0.93 7.04 -14.59
CA SER A 40 0.95 5.65 -15.04
C SER A 40 2.37 5.16 -15.25
N LEU A 41 2.72 4.06 -14.58
CA LEU A 41 4.00 3.37 -14.78
C LEU A 41 4.16 2.85 -16.21
N LEU A 42 3.06 2.57 -16.92
CA LEU A 42 3.09 2.07 -18.30
C LEU A 42 3.32 3.19 -19.31
N ALA A 43 2.76 4.38 -19.06
CA ALA A 43 2.89 5.54 -19.93
C ALA A 43 4.19 6.33 -19.70
N TYR A 44 4.84 6.15 -18.55
CA TYR A 44 6.05 6.85 -18.14
C TYR A 44 7.26 6.63 -19.07
N GLY A 45 7.27 5.54 -19.86
CA GLY A 45 8.31 5.28 -20.87
C GLY A 45 9.65 4.77 -20.33
N TYR A 46 9.81 4.69 -19.00
CA TYR A 46 10.97 4.11 -18.33
C TYR A 46 10.55 3.02 -17.34
N ALA A 47 11.34 1.95 -17.26
CA ALA A 47 11.10 0.82 -16.38
C ALA A 47 11.60 1.10 -14.95
N GLU A 48 10.99 2.07 -14.28
CA GLU A 48 11.30 2.41 -12.89
C GLU A 48 10.05 2.53 -12.02
N LEU A 49 10.23 2.40 -10.70
CA LEU A 49 9.15 2.48 -9.70
C LEU A 49 9.10 3.84 -9.00
N GLY A 50 9.66 4.90 -9.61
CA GLY A 50 9.75 6.23 -9.00
C GLY A 50 8.40 6.77 -8.53
N GLY A 51 7.35 6.62 -9.36
CA GLY A 51 5.98 7.00 -9.00
C GLY A 51 5.43 6.25 -7.79
N PHE A 52 5.71 4.95 -7.67
CA PHE A 52 5.30 4.15 -6.51
C PHE A 52 5.98 4.65 -5.23
N PHE A 53 7.31 4.83 -5.25
CA PHE A 53 8.05 5.27 -4.07
C PHE A 53 7.77 6.71 -3.66
N SER A 54 7.30 7.56 -4.58
CA SER A 54 6.81 8.90 -4.27
C SER A 54 5.44 8.87 -3.58
N LEU A 55 4.54 7.98 -4.00
CA LEU A 55 3.16 7.89 -3.50
C LEU A 55 3.06 7.19 -2.13
N VAL A 56 3.79 6.09 -1.95
CA VAL A 56 3.67 5.19 -0.78
C VAL A 56 3.88 5.88 0.57
N PRO A 57 4.86 6.81 0.76
CA PRO A 57 5.04 7.51 2.02
C PRO A 57 3.79 8.28 2.47
N TYR A 58 3.09 8.94 1.54
CA TYR A 58 1.86 9.66 1.83
C TYR A 58 0.71 8.72 2.19
N LEU A 59 0.60 7.59 1.48
CA LEU A 59 -0.38 6.55 1.80
C LEU A 59 -0.16 5.98 3.21
N PHE A 60 1.08 5.65 3.58
CA PHE A 60 1.36 5.12 4.91
C PHE A 60 1.18 6.16 6.00
N MET A 61 1.52 7.43 5.76
CA MET A 61 1.24 8.51 6.71
C MET A 61 -0.26 8.66 7.01
N PHE A 62 -1.13 8.36 6.03
CA PHE A 62 -2.58 8.38 6.23
C PHE A 62 -3.13 7.09 6.87
N LEU A 63 -2.65 5.93 6.42
CA LEU A 63 -3.18 4.62 6.83
C LEU A 63 -2.65 4.14 8.18
N ILE A 64 -1.47 4.60 8.57
CA ILE A 64 -0.79 4.22 9.81
C ILE A 64 -0.58 5.52 10.62
N PRO A 65 -1.58 5.93 11.42
CA PRO A 65 -1.46 7.08 12.30
C PRO A 65 -0.47 6.84 13.46
#